data_AF-A0A8T6WGL9-F1
#
_entry.id   AF-A0A8T6WGL9-F1
#
_cell.length_a   1.000
_cell.length_b   1.000
_cell.length_c   1.000
_cell.angle_alpha   90.00
_cell.angle_beta   90.00
_cell.angle_gamma   90.00
#
_symmetry.space_group_name_H-M   'P 1'
#
loop_
_entity.id
_entity.type
_entity.pdbx_description
1 polymer ?
#
loop_
_entity_poly.entity_id
_entity_poly.type
_entity_poly.pdbx_seq_one_letter_code
_entity_poly.pdbx_strand_id
1 'polypeptide(L)'
;MVEGGKCDACSWCIQACPYGAIMLHPEKQVVIACDLCGGEPLCIDYCPEEALELVTEEIATKRSWVSAVKQRSSQAQQLIEFIESGRGADIFGEAEEKQKRLEEKLEALRRKELELYTTSR
;
A
#
# COMPACT_ATOMS: atom_id res chain seq x y z
N MET A 1 -18.77 -12.67 -0.50
CA MET A 1 -17.57 -11.84 -0.76
C MET A 1 -17.45 -11.61 -2.26
N VAL A 2 -16.94 -10.45 -2.69
CA VAL A 2 -16.69 -10.15 -4.11
C VAL A 2 -15.22 -10.36 -4.42
N GLU A 3 -14.91 -11.15 -5.44
CA GLU A 3 -13.55 -11.41 -5.88
C GLU A 3 -13.00 -10.24 -6.72
N GLY A 4 -11.84 -9.74 -6.33
CA GLY A 4 -11.20 -8.61 -7.00
C GLY A 4 -10.76 -8.96 -8.42
N GLY A 5 -11.16 -8.13 -9.39
CA GLY A 5 -10.78 -8.27 -10.80
C GLY A 5 -11.72 -9.14 -11.64
N LYS A 6 -12.68 -9.86 -11.02
CA LYS A 6 -13.74 -10.58 -11.76
C LYS A 6 -15.00 -9.76 -11.94
N CYS A 7 -15.37 -8.94 -10.95
CA CYS A 7 -16.56 -8.11 -11.06
C CYS A 7 -16.33 -6.98 -12.08
N ASP A 8 -17.22 -6.88 -13.05
CA ASP A 8 -17.22 -5.90 -14.15
C ASP A 8 -18.32 -4.83 -14.00
N ALA A 9 -18.99 -4.78 -12.84
CA ALA A 9 -20.11 -3.89 -12.54
C ALA A 9 -21.37 -4.04 -13.43
N CYS A 10 -21.56 -5.20 -14.08
CA CYS A 10 -22.73 -5.50 -14.92
C CYS A 10 -24.11 -5.42 -14.22
N SER A 11 -24.15 -5.38 -12.88
CA SER A 11 -25.35 -5.16 -12.06
C SER A 11 -26.42 -6.25 -12.08
N TRP A 12 -26.16 -7.41 -12.68
CA TRP A 12 -27.09 -8.57 -12.65
C TRP A 12 -27.44 -9.02 -11.24
N CYS A 13 -26.45 -9.08 -10.35
CA CYS A 13 -26.65 -9.46 -8.96
C CYS A 13 -27.52 -8.47 -8.17
N ILE A 14 -27.52 -7.18 -8.55
CA ILE A 14 -28.38 -6.16 -7.93
C ILE A 14 -29.85 -6.46 -8.25
N GLN A 15 -30.15 -6.75 -9.53
CA GLN A 15 -31.51 -7.09 -9.97
C GLN A 15 -31.97 -8.44 -9.42
N ALA A 16 -31.05 -9.39 -9.24
CA ALA A 16 -31.36 -10.71 -8.71
C ALA A 16 -31.68 -10.71 -7.20
N CYS A 17 -31.28 -9.67 -6.45
CA CYS A 17 -31.47 -9.64 -5.01
C CYS A 17 -32.92 -9.24 -4.64
N PRO A 18 -33.74 -10.16 -4.08
CA PRO A 18 -35.13 -9.86 -3.75
C PRO A 18 -35.28 -8.86 -2.59
N TYR A 19 -34.21 -8.68 -1.82
CA TYR A 19 -34.15 -7.77 -0.67
C TYR A 19 -33.57 -6.40 -1.01
N GLY A 20 -33.06 -6.20 -2.24
CA GLY A 20 -32.40 -4.95 -2.63
C GLY A 20 -31.13 -4.62 -1.83
N ALA A 21 -30.45 -5.63 -1.29
CA ALA A 21 -29.32 -5.44 -0.37
C ALA A 21 -27.96 -5.21 -1.06
N ILE A 22 -27.90 -5.37 -2.39
CA ILE A 22 -26.68 -5.23 -3.18
C ILE A 22 -26.67 -3.86 -3.84
N MET A 23 -25.54 -3.17 -3.74
CA MET A 23 -25.35 -1.83 -4.30
C MET A 23 -24.04 -1.75 -5.08
N LEU A 24 -23.94 -0.85 -6.05
CA LEU A 24 -22.68 -0.56 -6.72
C LEU A 24 -21.84 0.38 -5.82
N HIS A 25 -20.55 0.09 -5.66
CA HIS A 25 -19.67 0.99 -4.92
C HIS A 25 -19.53 2.32 -5.69
N PRO A 26 -19.61 3.49 -5.02
CA PRO A 26 -19.67 4.79 -5.72
C PRO A 26 -18.41 5.13 -6.53
N GLU A 27 -17.24 4.71 -6.05
CA GLU A 27 -15.95 5.03 -6.70
C GLU A 27 -15.28 3.81 -7.36
N LYS A 28 -15.65 2.60 -6.96
CA LYS A 28 -14.98 1.37 -7.38
C LYS A 28 -15.97 0.67 -8.29
N GLN A 29 -15.55 0.24 -9.48
CA GLN A 29 -16.37 -0.51 -10.43
C GLN A 29 -16.60 -1.96 -9.94
N VAL A 30 -17.15 -2.09 -8.73
CA VAL A 30 -17.39 -3.35 -8.02
C VAL A 30 -18.63 -3.19 -7.16
N VAL A 31 -19.41 -4.26 -7.01
CA VAL A 31 -20.57 -4.27 -6.12
C VAL A 31 -20.17 -4.43 -4.65
N ILE A 32 -21.03 -3.97 -3.75
CA ILE A 32 -21.01 -4.22 -2.31
C ILE A 32 -22.13 -5.23 -2.04
N ALA A 33 -21.77 -6.38 -1.47
CA ALA A 33 -22.69 -7.47 -1.18
C ALA A 33 -22.83 -7.69 0.33
N CYS A 34 -24.01 -8.14 0.75
CA CYS A 34 -24.29 -8.54 2.14
C CYS A 34 -23.93 -10.02 2.38
N ASP A 35 -23.99 -10.44 3.64
CA ASP A 35 -23.77 -11.80 4.14
C ASP A 35 -25.02 -12.38 4.84
N LEU A 36 -26.19 -11.79 4.60
CA LEU A 36 -27.43 -12.10 5.32
C LEU A 36 -28.17 -13.35 4.82
N CYS A 37 -27.71 -13.97 3.74
CA CYS A 37 -28.30 -15.19 3.19
C CYS A 37 -27.75 -16.42 3.92
N GLY A 38 -28.62 -17.22 4.55
CA GLY A 38 -28.23 -18.46 5.24
C GLY A 38 -28.23 -19.72 4.36
N GLY A 39 -28.07 -19.58 3.04
CA GLY A 39 -28.27 -20.67 2.08
C GLY A 39 -27.73 -20.33 0.70
N GLU A 40 -28.52 -20.54 -0.35
CA GLU A 40 -28.17 -20.28 -1.77
C GLU A 40 -28.59 -18.85 -2.17
N PRO A 41 -27.67 -17.87 -2.17
CA PRO A 41 -28.01 -16.51 -2.55
C PRO A 41 -28.10 -16.37 -4.07
N LEU A 42 -29.24 -15.87 -4.55
CA LEU A 42 -29.47 -15.61 -5.98
C LEU A 42 -28.40 -14.71 -6.62
N CYS A 43 -27.77 -13.83 -5.85
CA CYS A 43 -26.72 -12.97 -6.38
C CYS A 43 -25.46 -13.73 -6.83
N ILE A 44 -25.19 -14.90 -6.24
CA ILE A 44 -24.10 -15.79 -6.68
C ILE A 44 -24.53 -16.47 -7.99
N ASP A 45 -25.74 -17.06 -8.01
CA ASP A 45 -26.24 -17.81 -9.16
C ASP A 45 -26.39 -16.97 -10.42
N TYR A 46 -26.77 -15.69 -10.27
CA TYR A 46 -26.99 -14.77 -11.39
C TYR A 46 -25.75 -14.01 -11.83
N CYS A 47 -24.59 -14.22 -11.18
CA CYS A 47 -23.37 -13.52 -11.57
C CYS A 47 -22.69 -14.23 -12.76
N PRO A 48 -22.70 -13.64 -13.97
CA PRO A 48 -22.10 -14.29 -15.15
C PRO A 48 -20.57 -14.44 -15.04
N GLU A 49 -19.92 -13.53 -14.30
CA GLU A 49 -18.47 -13.52 -14.10
C GLU A 49 -18.02 -14.38 -12.91
N GLU A 50 -18.95 -15.07 -12.23
CA GLU A 50 -18.67 -15.86 -11.03
C GLU A 50 -17.88 -15.06 -9.97
N ALA A 51 -18.16 -13.76 -9.88
CA ALA A 51 -17.41 -12.82 -9.04
C ALA A 51 -17.84 -12.84 -7.56
N LEU A 52 -18.90 -13.56 -7.22
CA LEU A 52 -19.49 -13.61 -5.88
C LEU A 52 -19.40 -15.04 -5.33
N GLU A 53 -18.94 -15.16 -4.09
CA GLU A 53 -18.86 -16.45 -3.37
C GLU A 53 -19.26 -16.31 -1.90
N LEU A 54 -19.83 -17.38 -1.34
CA LEU A 54 -19.96 -17.52 0.10
C LEU A 54 -18.64 -18.00 0.68
N VAL A 55 -18.17 -17.28 1.70
CA VAL A 55 -16.94 -17.61 2.41
C VAL A 55 -17.21 -17.56 3.90
N THR A 56 -16.47 -18.37 4.66
CA THR A 56 -16.49 -18.29 6.12
C THR A 56 -15.78 -17.02 6.58
N GLU A 57 -16.11 -16.58 7.79
CA GLU A 57 -15.46 -15.43 8.43
C GLU A 57 -13.94 -15.62 8.54
N GLU A 58 -13.48 -16.86 8.83
CA GLU A 58 -12.06 -17.20 8.87
C GLU A 58 -11.38 -16.96 7.51
N ILE A 59 -12.00 -17.42 6.42
CA ILE A 59 -11.48 -17.22 5.06
C ILE A 59 -11.48 -15.74 4.69
N ALA A 60 -12.56 -15.02 4.96
CA ALA A 60 -12.68 -13.59 4.69
C ALA A 60 -11.61 -12.78 5.42
N THR A 61 -11.38 -13.08 6.70
CA THR A 61 -10.37 -12.43 7.54
C THR A 61 -8.97 -12.73 7.03
N LYS A 62 -8.67 -14.00 6.73
CA LYS A 62 -7.37 -14.42 6.20
C LYS A 62 -7.05 -13.74 4.87
N ARG A 63 -8.02 -13.66 3.95
CA ARG A 63 -7.85 -12.99 2.66
C ARG A 63 -7.60 -11.49 2.83
N SER A 64 -8.36 -10.83 3.70
CA SER A 64 -8.19 -9.40 4.01
C SER A 64 -6.82 -9.11 4.63
N TRP A 65 -6.33 -10.00 5.50
CA TRP A 65 -4.99 -9.88 6.08
C TRP A 65 -3.90 -10.06 5.03
N VAL A 66 -4.01 -11.08 4.19
CA VAL A 66 -3.07 -11.32 3.08
C VAL A 66 -3.03 -10.14 2.12
N SER A 67 -4.18 -9.55 1.75
CA SER A 67 -4.19 -8.36 0.88
C SER A 67 -3.53 -7.14 1.54
N ALA A 68 -3.78 -6.91 2.84
CA ALA A 68 -3.17 -5.81 3.57
C ALA A 68 -1.65 -5.96 3.73
N VAL A 69 -1.16 -7.19 3.87
CA VAL A 69 0.29 -7.49 3.92
C VAL A 69 0.93 -7.30 2.54
N LYS A 70 0.32 -7.85 1.48
CA LYS A 70 0.81 -7.70 0.09
C LYS A 70 0.96 -6.24 -0.34
N GLN A 71 0.00 -5.40 0.05
CA GLN A 71 0.01 -3.99 -0.33
C GLN A 71 1.08 -3.17 0.42
N ARG A 72 1.47 -3.59 1.62
CA ARG A 72 2.61 -3.00 2.34
C ARG A 72 3.95 -3.42 1.72
N SER A 73 4.08 -4.67 1.28
CA SER A 73 5.30 -5.12 0.61
C SER A 73 5.54 -4.41 -0.72
N SER A 74 4.50 -4.14 -1.52
CA SER A 74 4.66 -3.44 -2.79
C SER A 74 5.03 -1.96 -2.62
N GLN A 75 4.46 -1.27 -1.62
CA GLN A 75 4.87 0.10 -1.29
C GLN A 75 6.33 0.15 -0.80
N ALA A 76 6.76 -0.83 0.00
CA ALA A 76 8.16 -0.95 0.40
C ALA A 76 9.08 -1.18 -0.82
N GLN A 77 8.65 -1.99 -1.79
CA GLN A 77 9.39 -2.19 -3.04
C GLN A 77 9.49 -0.93 -3.89
N GLN A 78 8.40 -0.17 -4.03
CA GLN A 78 8.41 1.12 -4.73
C GLN A 78 9.35 2.12 -4.04
N LEU A 79 9.41 2.12 -2.70
CA LEU A 79 10.33 2.96 -1.94
C LEU A 79 11.79 2.53 -2.12
N ILE A 80 12.07 1.22 -2.13
CA ILE A 80 13.41 0.69 -2.40
C ILE A 80 13.85 1.08 -3.82
N GLU A 81 13.02 0.86 -4.83
CA GLU A 81 13.31 1.24 -6.22
C GLU A 81 13.49 2.75 -6.37
N PHE A 82 12.72 3.55 -5.61
CA PHE A 82 12.90 5.00 -5.56
C PHE A 82 14.28 5.40 -4.98
N ILE A 83 14.72 4.75 -3.90
CA ILE A 83 16.05 4.95 -3.31
C ILE A 83 17.15 4.50 -4.28
N GLU A 84 17.02 3.32 -4.88
CA GLU A 84 17.97 2.77 -5.87
C GLU A 84 18.07 3.62 -7.13
N SER A 85 16.97 4.26 -7.56
CA SER A 85 16.94 5.15 -8.72
C SER A 85 17.74 6.44 -8.55
N GLY A 86 18.36 6.68 -7.39
CA GLY A 86 19.18 7.86 -7.11
C GLY A 86 18.40 9.16 -6.92
N ARG A 87 17.09 9.18 -7.19
CA ARG A 87 16.19 10.33 -6.93
C ARG A 87 16.06 10.68 -5.45
N GLY A 88 16.39 9.74 -4.55
CA GLY A 88 16.55 10.04 -3.13
C GLY A 88 17.65 11.06 -2.85
N ALA A 89 18.68 11.14 -3.71
CA ALA A 89 19.74 12.14 -3.60
C ALA A 89 19.21 13.57 -3.83
N ASP A 90 18.08 13.77 -4.52
CA ASP A 90 17.47 15.10 -4.64
C ASP A 90 16.84 15.58 -3.32
N ILE A 91 16.47 14.64 -2.44
CA ILE A 91 15.88 14.92 -1.12
C ILE A 91 16.97 15.02 -0.05
N PHE A 92 17.99 14.16 -0.13
CA PHE A 92 19.04 14.05 0.89
C PHE A 92 20.38 14.70 0.48
N GLY A 93 20.54 15.13 -0.77
CA GLY A 93 21.80 15.66 -1.31
C GLY A 93 22.26 16.94 -0.62
N GLU A 94 21.34 17.84 -0.26
CA GLU A 94 21.69 19.02 0.53
C GLU A 94 22.20 18.66 1.94
N ALA A 95 21.68 17.58 2.53
CA ALA A 95 22.11 17.11 3.85
C ALA A 95 23.49 16.46 3.76
N GLU A 96 23.75 15.66 2.72
CA GLU A 96 25.07 15.06 2.45
C GLU A 96 26.14 16.13 2.19
N GLU A 97 25.82 17.16 1.40
CA GLU A 97 26.76 18.24 1.10
C GLU A 97 27.08 19.10 2.33
N LYS A 98 26.07 19.38 3.17
CA LYS A 98 26.27 20.04 4.47
C LYS A 98 27.14 19.21 5.41
N GLN A 99 26.95 17.89 5.44
CA GLN A 99 27.72 16.98 6.29
C GLN A 99 29.20 16.96 5.89
N LYS A 100 29.49 16.83 4.59
CA LYS A 100 30.86 16.90 4.06
C LYS A 100 31.57 18.21 4.41
N ARG A 101 30.85 19.34 4.27
CA ARG A 101 31.37 20.66 4.64
C ARG A 101 31.63 20.81 6.15
N LEU A 102 30.86 20.13 6.98
CA LEU A 102 31.05 20.10 8.43
C LEU A 102 32.28 19.29 8.81
N GLU A 103 32.50 18.14 8.18
CA GLU A 103 33.68 17.30 8.39
C GLU A 103 34.96 18.04 8.02
N GLU A 104 35.00 18.70 6.86
CA GLU A 104 36.14 19.53 6.44
C GLU A 104 36.43 20.67 7.43
N LYS A 105 35.38 21.34 7.93
CA LYS A 105 35.54 22.38 8.97
C LYS A 105 36.08 21.81 10.27
N LEU A 106 35.60 20.63 10.68
CA LEU A 106 36.05 19.96 11.89
C LEU A 106 37.53 19.58 11.80
N GLU A 107 37.97 19.05 10.65
CA GLU A 107 39.38 18.78 10.40
C GLU A 107 40.24 20.04 10.42
N ALA A 108 39.77 21.13 9.80
CA ALA A 108 40.49 22.40 9.79
C ALA A 108 40.64 22.98 11.20
N LEU A 109 39.60 22.86 12.03
CA LEU A 109 39.65 23.26 13.44
C LEU A 109 40.64 22.40 14.24
N ARG A 110 40.63 21.08 14.06
CA ARG A 110 41.59 20.18 14.70
C ARG A 110 43.03 20.49 14.31
N ARG A 111 43.31 20.82 13.04
CA ARG A 111 44.65 21.23 12.59
C ARG A 111 45.09 22.53 13.27
N LYS A 112 44.23 23.54 13.31
CA LYS A 112 44.51 24.81 14.01
C LYS A 112 44.75 24.63 15.50
N GLU A 113 43.98 23.75 16.14
CA GLU A 113 44.18 23.41 17.56
C GLU A 113 45.55 22.78 17.79
N LEU A 114 45.97 21.85 16.91
CA LEU A 114 47.31 21.25 16.94
C LEU A 114 48.42 22.28 16.74
N GLU A 115 48.26 23.19 15.77
CA GLU A 115 49.22 24.28 15.51
C GLU A 115 49.36 25.24 16.71
N LEU A 116 48.24 25.61 17.34
CA LEU A 116 48.20 26.44 18.55
C LEU A 116 48.90 25.74 19.73
N TYR A 117 48.67 24.43 19.89
CA TYR A 117 49.32 23.63 20.93
C TYR A 117 50.83 23.50 20.72
N THR A 118 51.30 23.38 19.47
CA THR A 118 52.73 23.29 19.14
C THR A 118 53.47 24.62 19.20
N THR A 119 52.78 25.76 19.02
CA THR A 119 53.39 27.10 19.03
C THR A 119 53.45 27.70 20.45
N SER A 120 52.70 27.13 21.41
CA SER A 120 52.68 27.53 22.82
C SER A 120 53.71 26.79 23.70
N ARG A 121 54.66 26.06 23.10
CA ARG A 121 55.72 25.29 23.74
C ARG A 121 57.09 25.79 23.29
#